data_AF-D3F8V7-F1
#
_entry.id   AF-D3F8V7-F1
#
_cell.length_a   1.000
_cell.length_b   1.000
_cell.length_c   1.000
_cell.angle_alpha   90.00
_cell.angle_beta   90.00
_cell.angle_gamma   90.00
#
_symmetry.space_group_name_H-M   'P 1'
#
loop_
_entity.id
_entity.type
_entity.pdbx_description
1 polymer ?
#
loop_
_entity_poly.entity_id
_entity_poly.type
_entity_poly.pdbx_seq_one_letter_code
_entity_poly.pdbx_strand_id
1 'polypeptide(L)'
;MTVRAVGGDMPRWRDASGQAAVEFVALLPIVVAVALGILQALAAGAADELADHAALSGAIALAQGRDAAAAARRALPGWARDRLEVTVRGTRVHVRLTPRSLLPGLGDRLRASASADAGTER
;
A
#
# COMPACT_ATOMS: atom_id res chain seq x y z
N MET A 1 -35.82 72.03 4.46
CA MET A 1 -35.79 71.06 5.57
C MET A 1 -35.75 69.66 4.96
N THR A 2 -34.56 69.10 4.80
CA THR A 2 -34.31 67.87 4.04
C THR A 2 -34.10 66.69 4.99
N VAL A 3 -35.03 65.74 4.99
CA VAL A 3 -34.89 64.48 5.72
C VAL A 3 -34.29 63.43 4.79
N ARG A 4 -33.13 62.91 5.22
CA ARG A 4 -32.30 61.92 4.53
C ARG A 4 -32.88 60.52 4.78
N ALA A 5 -33.17 59.78 3.72
CA ALA A 5 -33.58 58.38 3.83
C ALA A 5 -32.42 57.55 4.41
N VAL A 6 -32.66 56.89 5.55
CA VAL A 6 -31.77 55.88 6.10
C VAL A 6 -32.01 54.61 5.30
N GLY A 7 -31.13 54.36 4.32
CA GLY A 7 -31.01 53.03 3.72
C GLY A 7 -30.46 52.09 4.78
N GLY A 8 -31.33 51.27 5.36
CA GLY A 8 -30.92 50.20 6.26
C GLY A 8 -30.23 49.10 5.47
N ASP A 9 -28.93 48.90 5.71
CA ASP A 9 -28.21 47.71 5.28
C ASP A 9 -28.89 46.48 5.91
N MET A 10 -29.62 45.72 5.10
CA MET A 10 -30.14 44.43 5.54
C MET A 10 -28.96 43.46 5.71
N PRO A 11 -28.81 42.80 6.87
CA PRO A 11 -27.78 41.78 7.06
C PRO A 11 -28.02 40.67 6.02
N ARG A 12 -26.97 40.38 5.23
CA ARG A 12 -27.00 39.26 4.28
C ARG A 12 -27.05 37.96 5.08
N TRP A 13 -28.24 37.38 5.20
CA TRP A 13 -28.48 36.01 5.70
C TRP A 13 -28.04 34.95 4.69
N ARG A 14 -26.80 35.05 4.21
CA ARG A 14 -26.09 33.89 3.67
C ARG A 14 -24.99 33.56 4.68
N ASP A 15 -24.35 32.40 4.56
CA ASP A 15 -22.93 32.25 4.95
C ASP A 15 -22.54 31.53 6.26
N ALA A 16 -23.43 31.02 7.12
CA ALA A 16 -22.97 30.18 8.25
C ALA A 16 -22.99 28.67 7.94
N SER A 17 -24.17 28.09 7.67
CA SER A 17 -24.34 26.65 7.45
C SER A 17 -23.84 26.17 6.08
N GLY A 18 -24.00 26.99 5.03
CA GLY A 18 -23.47 26.71 3.70
C GLY A 18 -21.94 26.72 3.66
N GLN A 19 -21.30 27.61 4.43
CA GLN A 19 -19.84 27.70 4.52
C GLN A 19 -19.26 26.51 5.27
N ALA A 20 -19.85 26.10 6.39
CA ALA A 20 -19.42 24.91 7.13
C ALA A 20 -19.51 23.62 6.29
N ALA A 21 -20.57 23.47 5.48
CA ALA A 21 -20.70 22.33 4.57
C ALA A 21 -19.64 22.34 3.46
N VAL A 22 -19.32 23.51 2.90
CA VAL A 22 -18.28 23.67 1.87
C VAL A 22 -16.89 23.40 2.45
N GLU A 23 -16.61 23.87 3.66
CA GLU A 23 -15.34 23.62 4.36
C GLU A 23 -15.13 22.13 4.65
N PHE A 24 -16.18 21.42 5.07
CA PHE A 24 -16.11 19.97 5.26
C PHE A 24 -15.85 19.21 3.94
N VAL A 25 -16.55 19.59 2.86
CA VAL A 25 -16.32 18.97 1.54
C VAL A 25 -14.91 19.28 1.02
N ALA A 26 -14.37 20.46 1.31
CA ALA A 26 -13.00 20.83 0.95
C ALA A 26 -11.93 19.97 1.67
N LEU A 27 -12.22 19.43 2.86
CA LEU A 27 -11.34 18.51 3.57
C LEU A 27 -11.42 17.07 3.07
N LEU A 28 -12.51 16.67 2.42
CA LEU A 28 -12.73 15.30 1.97
C LEU A 28 -11.58 14.74 1.10
N PRO A 29 -11.03 15.47 0.11
CA PRO A 29 -9.90 14.99 -0.68
C PRO A 29 -8.65 14.70 0.16
N ILE A 30 -8.39 15.51 1.20
CA ILE A 30 -7.25 15.32 2.11
C ILE A 30 -7.44 14.04 2.93
N VAL A 31 -8.64 13.85 3.49
CA VAL A 31 -8.97 12.63 4.25
C VAL A 31 -8.84 11.39 3.37
N VAL A 32 -9.35 11.43 2.15
CA VAL A 32 -9.22 10.33 1.17
C VAL A 32 -7.75 10.08 0.85
N ALA A 33 -6.95 11.13 0.62
CA ALA A 33 -5.52 10.99 0.32
C ALA A 33 -4.75 10.34 1.49
N VAL A 34 -5.03 10.75 2.73
CA VAL A 34 -4.42 10.15 3.94
C VAL A 34 -4.84 8.69 4.10
N ALA A 35 -6.13 8.38 3.94
CA ALA A 35 -6.64 7.02 4.04
C ALA A 35 -6.00 6.10 2.97
N LEU A 36 -5.89 6.58 1.73
CA LEU A 36 -5.17 5.87 0.67
C LEU A 36 -3.70 5.67 1.02
N GLY A 37 -3.02 6.68 1.57
CA GLY A 37 -1.63 6.56 2.03
C GLY A 37 -1.44 5.47 3.08
N ILE A 38 -2.32 5.42 4.09
CA ILE A 38 -2.31 4.39 5.13
C ILE A 38 -2.53 2.99 4.53
N LEU A 39 -3.53 2.84 3.67
CA LEU A 39 -3.81 1.56 3.01
C LEU A 39 -2.62 1.08 2.16
N GLN A 40 -1.93 1.99 1.47
CA GLN A 40 -0.73 1.65 0.72
C GLN A 40 0.44 1.23 1.62
N ALA A 41 0.64 1.90 2.76
CA ALA A 41 1.67 1.52 3.74
C ALA A 41 1.40 0.13 4.32
N LEU A 42 0.15 -0.18 4.68
CA LEU A 42 -0.25 -1.49 5.16
C LEU A 42 -0.06 -2.57 4.08
N ALA A 43 -0.41 -2.27 2.83
CA ALA A 43 -0.20 -3.20 1.72
C ALA A 43 1.29 -3.48 1.46
N ALA A 44 2.16 -2.48 1.63
CA ALA A 44 3.60 -2.64 1.52
C ALA A 44 4.16 -3.51 2.65
N GLY A 45 3.79 -3.24 3.90
CA GLY A 45 4.20 -4.05 5.05
C GLY A 45 3.76 -5.52 4.94
N ALA A 46 2.51 -5.75 4.51
CA ALA A 46 2.02 -7.10 4.25
C ALA A 46 2.80 -7.81 3.14
N ALA A 47 3.25 -7.09 2.10
CA ALA A 47 4.06 -7.67 1.05
C ALA A 47 5.48 -8.05 1.54
N ASP A 48 6.03 -7.28 2.47
CA ASP A 48 7.33 -7.55 3.09
C ASP A 48 7.33 -8.85 3.88
N GLU A 49 6.37 -8.99 4.79
CA GLU A 49 6.22 -10.19 5.61
C GLU A 49 5.92 -11.45 4.78
N LEU A 50 5.11 -11.30 3.71
CA LEU A 50 4.86 -12.38 2.76
C LEU A 50 6.10 -12.77 1.95
N ALA A 51 6.93 -11.80 1.56
CA ALA A 51 8.17 -12.08 0.82
C ALA A 51 9.15 -12.87 1.71
N ASP A 52 9.28 -12.51 2.99
CA ASP A 52 10.11 -13.22 3.96
C ASP A 52 9.66 -14.67 4.15
N HIS A 53 8.36 -14.88 4.39
CA HIS A 53 7.81 -16.22 4.53
C HIS A 53 7.99 -17.08 3.28
N ALA A 54 7.83 -16.48 2.09
CA ALA A 54 8.05 -17.17 0.82
C ALA A 54 9.54 -17.52 0.61
N ALA A 55 10.46 -16.60 0.93
CA ALA A 55 11.89 -16.85 0.85
C ALA A 55 12.32 -17.99 1.76
N LEU A 56 11.89 -17.95 3.03
CA LEU A 56 12.16 -19.00 4.01
C LEU A 56 11.61 -20.36 3.55
N SER A 57 10.36 -20.41 3.10
CA SER A 57 9.73 -21.64 2.61
C SER A 57 10.47 -22.22 1.40
N GLY A 58 10.93 -21.35 0.49
CA GLY A 58 11.76 -21.74 -0.64
C GLY A 58 13.11 -22.29 -0.21
N ALA A 59 13.79 -21.65 0.74
CA ALA A 59 15.07 -22.10 1.26
C ALA A 59 14.96 -23.47 1.97
N ILE A 60 13.92 -23.68 2.78
CA ILE A 60 13.65 -24.98 3.42
C ILE A 60 13.40 -26.07 2.38
N ALA A 61 12.63 -25.77 1.33
CA ALA A 61 12.40 -26.72 0.25
C ALA A 61 13.69 -27.04 -0.51
N LEU A 62 14.53 -26.02 -0.79
CA LEU A 62 15.82 -26.19 -1.44
C LEU A 62 16.75 -27.08 -0.61
N ALA A 63 16.83 -26.86 0.70
CA ALA A 63 17.62 -27.69 1.63
C ALA A 63 17.17 -29.16 1.65
N GLN A 64 15.90 -29.41 1.31
CA GLN A 64 15.32 -30.76 1.23
C GLN A 64 15.38 -31.36 -0.18
N GLY A 65 16.06 -30.72 -1.13
CA GLY A 65 16.12 -31.15 -2.53
C GLY A 65 14.79 -31.03 -3.28
N ARG A 66 13.87 -30.19 -2.81
CA ARG A 66 12.55 -29.94 -3.42
C ARG A 66 12.57 -28.64 -4.23
N ASP A 67 11.55 -28.46 -5.08
CA ASP A 67 11.37 -27.21 -5.85
C ASP A 67 11.10 -26.01 -4.93
N ALA A 68 12.12 -25.17 -4.78
CA ALA A 68 12.09 -23.94 -4.00
C ALA A 68 11.06 -22.91 -4.52
N ALA A 69 10.93 -22.77 -5.83
CA ALA A 69 10.06 -21.77 -6.42
C ALA A 69 8.58 -22.17 -6.27
N ALA A 70 8.27 -23.45 -6.41
CA ALA A 70 6.93 -23.96 -6.10
C ALA A 70 6.59 -23.84 -4.62
N ALA A 71 7.55 -24.10 -3.71
CA ALA A 71 7.33 -23.94 -2.27
C ALA A 71 7.08 -22.48 -1.87
N ALA A 72 7.91 -21.55 -2.37
CA ALA A 72 7.73 -20.11 -2.16
C ALA A 72 6.35 -19.62 -2.65
N ARG A 73 5.91 -20.06 -3.84
CA ARG A 73 4.58 -19.73 -4.38
C ARG A 73 3.42 -20.29 -3.54
N ARG A 74 3.56 -21.51 -2.99
CA ARG A 74 2.53 -22.14 -2.15
C ARG A 74 2.38 -21.47 -0.79
N ALA A 75 3.45 -20.88 -0.26
CA ALA A 75 3.44 -20.12 0.98
C ALA A 75 2.62 -18.83 0.87
N LEU A 76 2.38 -18.32 -0.35
CA LEU A 76 1.60 -17.11 -0.57
C LEU A 76 0.10 -17.36 -0.71
N PRO A 77 -0.73 -16.40 -0.24
CA PRO A 77 -2.16 -16.38 -0.54
C PRO A 77 -2.39 -16.18 -2.04
N GLY A 78 -3.50 -16.71 -2.57
CA GLY A 78 -3.78 -16.75 -4.02
C GLY A 78 -3.65 -15.41 -4.73
N TRP A 79 -4.09 -14.31 -4.09
CA TRP A 79 -4.04 -12.96 -4.66
C TRP A 79 -2.62 -12.37 -4.81
N ALA A 80 -1.61 -12.95 -4.18
CA ALA A 80 -0.21 -12.50 -4.21
C ALA A 80 0.67 -13.29 -5.19
N ARG A 81 0.24 -14.50 -5.59
CA ARG A 81 1.07 -15.45 -6.34
C ARG A 81 1.52 -14.91 -7.70
N ASP A 82 0.64 -14.23 -8.41
CA ASP A 82 0.91 -13.73 -9.78
C ASP A 82 1.88 -12.53 -9.81
N ARG A 83 2.23 -11.98 -8.65
CA ARG A 83 3.14 -10.83 -8.50
C ARG A 83 4.44 -11.19 -7.77
N LEU A 84 4.69 -12.49 -7.66
CA LEU A 84 5.88 -13.05 -7.05
C LEU A 84 6.93 -13.39 -8.10
N GLU A 85 8.11 -12.82 -7.94
CA GLU A 85 9.32 -13.24 -8.64
C GLU A 85 10.20 -14.03 -7.68
N VAL A 86 10.59 -15.25 -8.06
CA VAL A 86 11.52 -16.09 -7.29
C VAL A 86 12.75 -16.36 -8.11
N THR A 87 13.93 -16.05 -7.57
CA THR A 87 15.22 -16.34 -8.17
C THR A 87 16.04 -17.21 -7.22
N VAL A 88 16.49 -18.36 -7.68
CA VAL A 88 17.36 -19.26 -6.90
C VAL A 88 18.79 -19.13 -7.41
N ARG A 89 19.76 -18.94 -6.51
CA ARG A 89 21.20 -18.85 -6.82
C ARG A 89 21.99 -19.68 -5.82
N GLY A 90 22.49 -20.84 -6.25
CA GLY A 90 23.18 -21.78 -5.36
C GLY A 90 22.25 -22.24 -4.25
N THR A 91 22.61 -21.96 -2.99
CA THR A 91 21.80 -22.25 -1.80
C THR A 91 20.85 -21.12 -1.41
N ARG A 92 20.87 -19.97 -2.12
CA ARG A 92 20.06 -18.80 -1.73
C ARG A 92 18.81 -18.67 -2.58
N VAL A 93 17.68 -18.43 -1.91
CA VAL A 93 16.39 -18.11 -2.52
C VAL A 93 16.10 -16.64 -2.31
N HIS A 94 16.01 -15.89 -3.42
CA HIS A 94 15.58 -14.50 -3.44
C HIS A 94 14.13 -14.42 -3.90
N VAL A 95 13.34 -13.63 -3.17
CA VAL A 95 11.93 -13.44 -3.45
C VAL A 95 11.65 -11.96 -3.55
N ARG A 96 10.90 -11.56 -4.57
CA ARG A 96 10.42 -10.20 -4.75
C ARG A 96 8.91 -10.22 -4.93
N LEU A 97 8.21 -9.40 -4.16
CA LEU A 97 6.76 -9.28 -4.21
C LEU A 97 6.37 -7.83 -4.48
N THR A 98 5.53 -7.61 -5.50
CA THR A 98 5.08 -6.27 -5.89
C THR A 98 3.67 -6.00 -5.34
N PRO A 99 3.48 -5.00 -4.44
CA PRO A 99 2.16 -4.65 -3.89
C PRO A 99 1.19 -4.16 -4.98
N ARG A 100 -0.13 -4.25 -4.73
CA ARG A 100 -1.11 -3.65 -5.65
C ARG A 100 -1.10 -2.17 -5.39
N SER A 101 -0.71 -1.39 -6.37
CA SER A 101 -0.76 0.05 -6.25
C SER A 101 -2.00 0.62 -6.93
N LEU A 102 -2.69 1.50 -6.22
CA LEU A 102 -3.82 2.26 -6.76
C LEU A 102 -3.35 3.48 -7.57
N LEU A 103 -2.07 3.86 -7.44
CA LEU A 103 -1.45 4.96 -8.17
C LEU A 103 -0.34 4.40 -9.07
N PRO A 104 -0.33 4.69 -10.37
CA PRO A 104 0.74 4.27 -11.27
C PRO A 104 2.11 4.68 -10.72
N GLY A 105 3.06 3.75 -10.67
CA GLY A 105 4.44 4.00 -10.24
C GLY A 105 4.72 3.92 -8.73
N LEU A 106 3.71 3.88 -7.85
CA LEU A 106 3.95 3.67 -6.42
C LEU A 106 4.22 2.20 -6.08
N GLY A 107 3.62 1.26 -6.81
CA GLY A 107 3.83 -0.18 -6.57
C GLY A 107 5.28 -0.61 -6.72
N ASP A 108 5.98 -0.01 -7.68
CA ASP A 108 7.40 -0.28 -7.91
C ASP A 108 8.30 0.27 -6.80
N ARG A 109 7.91 1.41 -6.21
CA ARG A 109 8.62 2.02 -5.08
C ARG A 109 8.37 1.32 -3.74
N LEU A 110 7.27 0.56 -3.66
CA LEU A 110 6.88 -0.20 -2.47
C LEU A 110 7.20 -1.70 -2.61
N ARG A 111 8.00 -2.09 -3.60
CA ARG A 111 8.40 -3.48 -3.80
C ARG A 111 9.11 -4.02 -2.56
N ALA A 112 8.62 -5.14 -2.05
CA ALA A 112 9.27 -5.90 -1.01
C ALA A 112 10.23 -6.92 -1.64
N SER A 113 11.38 -7.11 -1.01
CA SER A 113 12.34 -8.13 -1.41
C SER A 113 12.97 -8.79 -0.20
N ALA A 114 12.95 -10.12 -0.20
CA ALA A 114 13.49 -10.95 0.86
C ALA A 114 14.48 -11.97 0.28
N SER A 115 15.38 -12.47 1.12
CA SER A 115 16.28 -13.56 0.74
C SER A 115 16.57 -14.48 1.91
N ALA A 116 16.55 -15.78 1.65
CA ALA A 116 16.88 -16.80 2.63
C ALA A 116 17.90 -17.80 2.05
N ASP A 117 18.78 -18.29 2.91
CA ASP A 117 19.79 -19.28 2.54
C ASP A 117 19.35 -20.66 3.02
N ALA A 118 19.48 -21.67 2.17
CA ALA A 118 19.22 -23.07 2.48
C ALA A 118 20.31 -23.68 3.39
N GLY A 119 21.40 -22.92 3.64
CA GLY A 119 22.55 -23.39 4.40
C GLY A 119 23.54 -24.15 3.52
N THR A 120 24.77 -24.31 4.01
CA THR A 120 25.78 -25.15 3.36
C THR A 120 25.59 -26.58 3.83
N GLU A 121 25.64 -27.55 2.90
CA GLU A 121 25.85 -28.96 3.26
C GLU A 121 27.04 -29.04 4.23
N ARG A 122 26.83 -29.68 5.39
CA ARG A 122 27.90 -30.22 6.22
C ARG A 122 27.96 -31.72 6.00
#